data_AF-A0AAD8MP37-F1
#
_entry.id   AF-A0AAD8MP37-F1
#
_cell.length_a   1.000
_cell.length_b   1.000
_cell.length_c   1.000
_cell.angle_alpha   90.00
_cell.angle_beta   90.00
_cell.angle_gamma   90.00
#
_symmetry.space_group_name_H-M   'P 1'
#
loop_
_entity.id
_entity.type
_entity.pdbx_description
1 polymer ?
#
loop_
_entity_poly.entity_id
_entity_poly.type
_entity_poly.pdbx_seq_one_letter_code
_entity_poly.pdbx_strand_id
1 'polypeptide(L)'
;MLLHLRSSSQHVRTDSEEATAPSNVASLNEHTEINWHHVQFKTTLFLAEACGRYAAQLYDKKEFGEEIAWLKKGIDALHEARKSFSKGTAHQILDAFNTSESNLKYKLERAMKENDQVYRMRVPDKEMDFPESFLALEGH
;
A
#
# COMPACT_ATOMS: atom_id res chain seq x y z
N MET A 1 -52.23 8.99 49.38
CA MET A 1 -51.66 7.81 48.70
C MET A 1 -52.08 7.92 47.24
N LEU A 2 -51.27 8.04 46.18
CA LEU A 2 -49.85 7.87 45.85
C LEU A 2 -49.63 8.79 44.60
N LEU A 3 -48.77 9.82 44.56
CA LEU A 3 -47.32 9.86 44.29
C LEU A 3 -46.79 9.10 43.05
N HIS A 4 -46.15 9.87 42.15
CA HIS A 4 -45.15 9.56 41.08
C HIS A 4 -45.65 8.91 39.77
N LEU A 5 -45.05 9.08 38.58
CA LEU A 5 -44.20 10.08 37.91
C LEU A 5 -43.94 9.50 36.48
N ARG A 6 -44.03 10.34 35.44
CA ARG A 6 -43.23 10.34 34.19
C ARG A 6 -43.48 9.32 33.04
N SER A 7 -43.54 9.94 31.85
CA SER A 7 -43.15 9.50 30.50
C SER A 7 -43.89 8.35 29.82
N SER A 8 -44.52 8.68 28.69
CA SER A 8 -44.30 8.00 27.40
C SER A 8 -44.75 8.95 26.30
N SER A 9 -43.80 9.65 25.69
CA SER A 9 -43.17 9.28 24.43
C SER A 9 -44.04 9.66 23.23
N GLN A 10 -43.65 10.79 22.64
CA GLN A 10 -44.11 11.26 21.34
C GLN A 10 -43.91 10.16 20.30
N HIS A 11 -44.97 9.80 19.58
CA HIS A 11 -44.84 9.10 18.30
C HIS A 11 -45.93 9.59 17.35
N VAL A 12 -45.77 10.83 16.88
CA VAL A 12 -46.36 11.24 15.60
C VAL A 12 -45.31 10.94 14.54
N ARG A 13 -45.49 9.76 13.95
CA ARG A 13 -44.94 9.37 12.65
C ARG A 13 -45.69 10.15 11.58
N THR A 14 -45.04 10.31 10.43
CA THR A 14 -45.50 10.89 9.16
C THR A 14 -45.40 12.41 9.03
N ASP A 15 -44.26 12.84 8.50
CA ASP A 15 -44.23 13.73 7.33
C ASP A 15 -43.13 13.17 6.39
N SER A 16 -43.56 12.42 5.38
CA SER A 16 -42.76 12.15 4.20
C SER A 16 -42.98 13.31 3.23
N GLU A 17 -41.92 13.63 2.47
CA GLU A 17 -41.94 14.39 1.22
C GLU A 17 -41.71 15.90 1.34
N GLU A 18 -40.46 16.32 1.07
CA GLU A 18 -40.10 17.43 0.17
C GLU A 18 -38.70 17.98 0.51
N ALA A 19 -37.69 17.41 -0.17
CA ALA A 19 -36.37 17.98 -0.50
C ALA A 19 -35.30 16.87 -0.65
N THR A 20 -35.59 15.83 -1.44
CA THR A 20 -34.51 15.01 -2.00
C THR A 20 -33.82 15.83 -3.08
N ALA A 21 -32.86 16.67 -2.66
CA ALA A 21 -31.81 17.12 -3.55
C ALA A 21 -31.15 15.87 -4.17
N PRO A 22 -30.92 15.80 -5.49
CA PRO A 22 -30.20 14.69 -6.08
C PRO A 22 -28.82 14.61 -5.42
N SER A 23 -28.62 13.48 -4.74
CA SER A 23 -27.43 13.06 -4.01
C SER A 23 -26.11 13.61 -4.55
N ASN A 24 -25.54 14.56 -3.81
CA ASN A 24 -24.08 14.74 -3.73
C ASN A 24 -23.34 13.47 -3.26
N VAL A 25 -24.05 12.40 -2.85
CA VAL A 25 -23.41 11.17 -2.35
C VAL A 25 -22.74 10.33 -3.45
N ALA A 26 -23.17 10.45 -4.71
CA ALA A 26 -22.56 9.73 -5.82
C ALA A 26 -21.18 10.31 -6.17
N SER A 27 -21.09 11.64 -6.30
CA SER A 27 -19.82 12.34 -6.53
C SER A 27 -18.86 12.22 -5.34
N LEU A 28 -19.37 12.25 -4.11
CA LEU A 28 -18.54 12.06 -2.92
C LEU A 28 -17.91 10.66 -2.89
N ASN A 29 -18.65 9.62 -3.27
CA ASN A 29 -18.16 8.25 -3.30
C ASN A 29 -17.04 8.06 -4.34
N GLU A 30 -17.16 8.67 -5.52
CA GLU A 30 -16.11 8.67 -6.54
C GLU A 30 -14.85 9.39 -6.04
N HIS A 31 -15.02 10.54 -5.35
CA HIS A 31 -13.91 11.26 -4.74
C HIS A 31 -13.23 10.48 -3.60
N THR A 32 -13.98 9.73 -2.78
CA THR A 32 -13.40 8.90 -1.70
C THR A 32 -12.66 7.68 -2.25
N GLU A 33 -13.18 7.03 -3.29
CA GLU A 33 -12.50 5.90 -3.94
C GLU A 33 -11.21 6.35 -4.64
N ILE A 34 -11.22 7.49 -5.34
CA ILE A 34 -10.01 8.08 -5.95
C ILE A 34 -8.96 8.41 -4.88
N ASN A 35 -9.39 8.96 -3.74
CA ASN A 35 -8.49 9.23 -2.61
C ASN A 35 -7.90 7.93 -2.04
N TRP A 36 -8.69 6.86 -1.95
CA TRP A 36 -8.22 5.57 -1.47
C TRP A 36 -7.20 4.93 -2.41
N HIS A 37 -7.41 4.97 -3.72
CA HIS A 37 -6.42 4.52 -4.70
C HIS A 37 -5.10 5.28 -4.58
N HIS A 38 -5.15 6.60 -4.41
CA HIS A 38 -3.95 7.40 -4.25
C HIS A 38 -3.18 7.04 -2.96
N VAL A 39 -3.89 6.80 -1.85
CA VAL A 39 -3.27 6.31 -0.61
C VAL A 39 -2.62 4.94 -0.83
N GLN A 40 -3.33 4.01 -1.48
CA GLN A 40 -2.79 2.67 -1.80
C GLN A 40 -1.52 2.76 -2.65
N PHE A 41 -1.52 3.58 -3.70
CA PHE A 41 -0.34 3.77 -4.56
C PHE A 41 0.86 4.34 -3.80
N LYS A 42 0.64 5.32 -2.92
CA LYS A 42 1.70 5.85 -2.06
C LYS A 42 2.24 4.79 -1.11
N THR A 43 1.36 4.01 -0.49
CA THR A 43 1.76 2.90 0.39
C THR A 43 2.61 1.88 -0.37
N THR A 44 2.22 1.51 -1.59
CA THR A 44 3.00 0.58 -2.43
C THR A 44 4.37 1.16 -2.79
N LEU A 45 4.45 2.46 -3.14
CA LEU A 45 5.73 3.12 -3.43
C LEU A 45 6.65 3.11 -2.21
N PHE A 46 6.13 3.43 -1.01
CA PHE A 46 6.93 3.36 0.22
C PHE A 46 7.40 1.94 0.52
N LEU A 47 6.53 0.95 0.32
CA LEU A 47 6.90 -0.46 0.46
C LEU A 47 8.04 -0.83 -0.50
N ALA A 48 7.91 -0.50 -1.79
CA ALA A 48 8.91 -0.79 -2.80
C ALA A 48 10.26 -0.11 -2.48
N GLU A 49 10.23 1.15 -2.07
CA GLU A 49 11.42 1.88 -1.65
C GLU A 49 12.09 1.22 -0.45
N ALA A 50 11.31 0.86 0.55
CA ALA A 50 11.83 0.29 1.77
C ALA A 50 12.38 -1.14 1.55
N CYS A 51 11.76 -1.95 0.68
CA CYS A 51 12.37 -3.18 0.15
C CYS A 51 13.74 -2.90 -0.50
N GLY A 52 13.83 -1.84 -1.32
CA GLY A 52 15.07 -1.44 -1.98
C GLY A 52 16.17 -0.92 -1.04
N ARG A 53 15.80 -0.33 0.11
CA ARG A 53 16.73 0.11 1.17
C ARG A 53 17.22 -1.08 1.99
N TYR A 54 16.34 -2.02 2.35
CA TYR A 54 16.73 -3.22 3.08
C TYR A 54 17.59 -4.15 2.22
N ALA A 55 17.25 -4.32 0.95
CA ALA A 55 18.09 -5.03 -0.01
C ALA A 55 19.52 -4.47 -0.10
N ALA A 56 19.68 -3.13 -0.05
CA ALA A 56 21.03 -2.53 -0.05
C ALA A 56 21.84 -2.91 1.21
N GLN A 57 21.21 -3.01 2.38
CA GLN A 57 21.87 -3.47 3.60
C GLN A 57 22.28 -4.94 3.51
N LEU A 58 21.48 -5.78 2.85
CA LEU A 58 21.80 -7.18 2.61
C LEU A 58 22.95 -7.33 1.62
N TYR A 59 23.00 -6.47 0.60
CA TYR A 59 24.13 -6.39 -0.34
C TYR A 59 25.46 -6.15 0.40
N ASP A 60 25.50 -5.18 1.33
CA ASP A 60 26.70 -4.88 2.13
C ASP A 60 27.12 -6.08 3.00
N LYS A 61 26.16 -6.86 3.48
CA LYS A 61 26.38 -8.10 4.25
C LYS A 61 26.67 -9.31 3.37
N LYS A 62 26.61 -9.16 2.03
CA LYS A 62 26.75 -10.24 1.03
C LYS A 62 25.67 -11.32 1.15
N GLU A 63 24.50 -10.99 1.68
CA GLU A 63 23.35 -11.88 1.85
C GLU A 63 22.45 -11.83 0.59
N PHE A 64 22.98 -12.28 -0.55
CA PHE A 64 22.34 -12.12 -1.86
C PHE A 64 21.05 -12.92 -2.02
N GLY A 65 20.91 -14.06 -1.35
CA GLY A 65 19.68 -14.86 -1.39
C GLY A 65 18.48 -14.06 -0.87
N GLU A 66 18.63 -13.47 0.32
CA GLU A 66 17.61 -12.63 0.94
C GLU A 66 17.42 -11.31 0.17
N GLU A 67 18.50 -10.70 -0.32
CA GLU A 67 18.44 -9.49 -1.15
C GLU A 67 17.51 -9.68 -2.37
N ILE A 68 17.71 -10.77 -3.12
CA ILE A 68 16.92 -11.13 -4.31
C ILE A 68 15.44 -11.24 -3.94
N ALA A 69 15.12 -11.87 -2.81
CA ALA A 69 13.75 -12.08 -2.39
C ALA A 69 13.05 -10.76 -2.02
N TRP A 70 13.75 -9.83 -1.36
CA TRP A 70 13.22 -8.49 -1.05
C TRP A 70 12.99 -7.64 -2.29
N LEU A 71 13.92 -7.67 -3.25
CA LEU A 71 13.78 -6.96 -4.50
C LEU A 71 12.58 -7.48 -5.32
N LYS A 72 12.39 -8.81 -5.38
CA LYS A 72 11.22 -9.43 -6.01
C LYS A 72 9.91 -9.02 -5.32
N LYS A 73 9.88 -9.01 -3.98
CA LYS A 73 8.70 -8.58 -3.21
C LYS A 73 8.29 -7.14 -3.55
N GLY A 74 9.25 -6.22 -3.63
CA GLY A 74 8.99 -4.82 -4.02
C GLY A 74 8.46 -4.70 -5.46
N ILE A 75 9.07 -5.40 -6.42
CA ILE A 75 8.63 -5.39 -7.83
C ILE A 75 7.22 -5.97 -7.98
N ASP A 76 6.95 -7.09 -7.31
CA ASP A 76 5.63 -7.73 -7.34
C ASP A 76 4.55 -6.83 -6.74
N ALA A 77 4.85 -6.12 -5.66
CA ALA A 77 3.93 -5.15 -5.07
C ALA A 77 3.60 -4.00 -6.05
N LEU A 78 4.61 -3.48 -6.76
CA LEU A 78 4.41 -2.45 -7.79
C LEU A 78 3.55 -2.97 -8.94
N HIS A 79 3.81 -4.19 -9.41
CA HIS A 79 3.01 -4.84 -10.46
C HIS A 79 1.56 -5.04 -10.03
N GLU A 80 1.31 -5.47 -8.79
CA GLU A 80 -0.04 -5.69 -8.28
C GLU A 80 -0.81 -4.38 -8.21
N ALA A 81 -0.21 -3.34 -7.63
CA ALA A 81 -0.85 -2.02 -7.53
C ALA A 81 -1.10 -1.38 -8.90
N ARG A 82 -0.23 -1.62 -9.89
CA ARG A 82 -0.39 -1.11 -11.25
C ARG A 82 -1.66 -1.64 -11.93
N LYS A 83 -2.18 -2.81 -11.53
CA LYS A 83 -3.46 -3.35 -12.04
C LYS A 83 -4.67 -2.46 -11.68
N SER A 84 -4.56 -1.67 -10.62
CA SER A 84 -5.60 -0.75 -10.18
C SER A 84 -5.50 0.63 -10.85
N PHE A 85 -4.58 0.85 -11.80
CA PHE A 85 -4.49 2.11 -12.52
C PHE A 85 -5.68 2.30 -13.46
N SER A 86 -6.39 3.41 -13.30
CA SER A 86 -7.51 3.81 -14.13
C SER A 86 -7.12 4.92 -15.12
N LYS A 87 -7.97 5.15 -16.14
CA LYS A 87 -7.88 6.31 -17.04
C LYS A 87 -8.12 7.58 -16.23
N GLY A 88 -7.04 8.23 -15.80
CA GLY A 88 -7.09 9.36 -14.87
C GLY A 88 -6.03 9.31 -13.78
N THR A 89 -5.32 8.18 -13.64
CA THR A 89 -4.14 8.08 -12.77
C THR A 89 -3.14 9.19 -13.13
N ALA A 90 -2.72 9.97 -12.12
CA ALA A 90 -1.82 11.09 -12.34
C ALA A 90 -0.48 10.62 -12.92
N HIS A 91 0.01 11.31 -13.95
CA HIS A 91 1.27 10.97 -14.61
C HIS A 91 2.45 10.88 -13.64
N GLN A 92 2.48 11.75 -12.62
CA GLN A 92 3.50 11.73 -11.57
C GLN A 92 3.56 10.39 -10.80
N ILE A 93 2.40 9.74 -10.59
CA ILE A 93 2.34 8.42 -9.95
C ILE A 93 2.91 7.37 -10.91
N LEU A 94 2.55 7.42 -12.20
CA LEU A 94 3.07 6.51 -13.21
C LEU A 94 4.60 6.61 -13.30
N ASP A 95 5.14 7.82 -13.36
CA ASP A 95 6.59 8.08 -13.41
C ASP A 95 7.32 7.61 -12.16
N ALA A 96 6.74 7.83 -10.98
CA ALA A 96 7.29 7.32 -9.71
C ALA A 96 7.33 5.79 -9.68
N PHE A 97 6.27 5.12 -10.13
CA PHE A 97 6.22 3.66 -10.23
C PHE A 97 7.27 3.13 -11.20
N ASN A 98 7.37 3.72 -12.40
CA ASN A 98 8.34 3.31 -13.42
C ASN A 98 9.78 3.50 -12.91
N THR A 99 10.06 4.63 -12.29
CA THR A 99 11.39 4.94 -11.74
C THR A 99 11.77 3.97 -10.62
N SER A 100 10.86 3.71 -9.67
CA SER A 100 11.08 2.76 -8.59
C SER A 100 11.27 1.34 -9.12
N GLU A 101 10.46 0.92 -10.09
CA GLU A 101 10.55 -0.39 -10.71
C GLU A 101 11.89 -0.60 -11.42
N SER A 102 12.32 0.36 -12.25
CA SER A 102 13.62 0.32 -12.92
C SER A 102 14.78 0.24 -11.92
N ASN A 103 14.72 0.97 -10.81
CA ASN A 103 15.74 0.91 -9.77
C ASN A 103 15.83 -0.49 -9.13
N LEU A 104 14.69 -1.08 -8.77
CA LEU A 104 14.63 -2.41 -8.16
C LEU A 104 15.08 -3.49 -9.14
N LYS A 105 14.69 -3.41 -10.42
CA LYS A 105 15.12 -4.36 -11.47
C LYS A 105 16.62 -4.33 -11.68
N TYR A 106 17.22 -3.14 -11.76
CA TYR A 106 18.67 -3.01 -11.88
C TYR A 106 19.42 -3.68 -10.71
N LYS A 107 18.96 -3.45 -9.47
CA LYS A 107 19.53 -4.11 -8.28
C LYS A 107 19.34 -5.62 -8.34
N LEU A 108 18.17 -6.09 -8.78
CA LEU A 108 17.84 -7.51 -8.85
C LEU A 108 18.74 -8.24 -9.85
N GLU A 109 18.94 -7.68 -11.03
CA GLU A 109 19.83 -8.25 -12.05
C GLU A 109 21.27 -8.38 -11.53
N ARG A 110 21.76 -7.36 -10.82
CA ARG A 110 23.07 -7.40 -10.17
C ARG A 110 23.14 -8.49 -9.10
N ALA A 111 22.19 -8.52 -8.17
CA ALA A 111 22.17 -9.48 -7.07
C ALA A 111 22.06 -10.93 -7.58
N MET A 112 21.23 -11.18 -8.60
CA MET A 112 21.11 -12.49 -9.23
C MET A 112 22.41 -12.93 -9.88
N LYS A 113 23.12 -12.03 -10.57
CA LYS A 113 24.41 -12.32 -11.19
C LYS A 113 25.47 -12.69 -10.14
N GLU A 114 25.61 -11.90 -9.08
CA GLU A 114 26.55 -12.16 -7.99
C GLU A 114 26.24 -13.49 -7.28
N ASN A 115 24.95 -13.74 -7.02
CA ASN A 115 24.53 -14.97 -6.37
C ASN A 115 24.79 -16.20 -7.24
N ASP A 116 24.53 -16.15 -8.55
CA ASP A 116 24.77 -17.29 -9.44
C ASP A 116 26.26 -17.60 -9.62
N GLN A 117 27.07 -16.54 -9.76
CA GLN A 117 28.49 -16.65 -10.08
C GLN A 117 29.37 -16.99 -8.87
N VAL A 118 29.03 -16.48 -7.68
CA VAL A 118 29.93 -16.53 -6.52
C VAL A 118 29.31 -17.26 -5.33
N TYR A 119 28.12 -16.86 -4.88
CA TYR A 119 27.64 -17.24 -3.54
C TYR A 119 26.69 -18.45 -3.51
N ARG A 120 25.94 -18.66 -4.59
CA ARG A 120 24.95 -19.73 -4.79
C ARG A 120 24.00 -19.92 -3.61
N MET A 121 23.59 -18.83 -2.98
CA MET A 121 22.67 -18.84 -1.85
C MET A 121 21.26 -19.22 -2.32
N ARG A 122 20.52 -19.92 -1.45
CA ARG A 122 19.11 -20.18 -1.67
C ARG A 122 18.33 -18.87 -1.52
N VAL A 123 17.43 -18.60 -2.48
CA VAL A 123 16.48 -17.49 -2.38
C VAL A 123 15.30 -17.95 -1.51
N PRO A 124 14.98 -17.24 -0.42
CA PRO A 124 13.81 -17.55 0.41
C PRO A 124 12.49 -17.28 -0.33
N ASP A 125 11.44 -17.96 0.09
CA ASP A 125 10.10 -17.86 -0.48
C ASP A 125 9.41 -16.52 -0.15
N LYS A 126 8.34 -16.21 -0.90
CA LYS A 126 7.69 -14.89 -0.92
C LYS A 126 7.03 -14.48 0.39
N GLU A 127 6.79 -15.41 1.32
CA GLU A 127 6.16 -15.18 2.64
C GLU A 127 7.14 -14.61 3.68
N MET A 128 8.14 -13.82 3.26
CA MET A 128 9.01 -13.13 4.21
C MET A 128 8.24 -12.05 4.97
N ASP A 129 8.21 -12.18 6.29
CA ASP A 129 7.75 -11.13 7.20
C ASP A 129 8.67 -9.91 7.16
N PHE A 130 8.13 -8.74 7.48
CA PHE A 130 8.97 -7.56 7.65
C PHE A 130 9.85 -7.72 8.88
N PRO A 131 11.17 -7.48 8.78
CA PRO A 131 12.01 -7.48 9.96
C PRO A 131 11.52 -6.39 10.91
N GLU A 132 11.58 -6.62 12.23
CA GLU A 132 11.12 -5.65 13.23
C GLU A 132 11.80 -4.27 13.07
N SER A 133 13.03 -4.24 12.56
CA SER A 133 13.75 -3.01 12.22
C SER A 133 13.03 -2.11 11.21
N PHE A 134 12.11 -2.66 10.42
CA PHE A 134 11.28 -1.94 9.46
C PHE A 134 10.06 -1.28 10.11
N LEU A 135 9.59 -1.83 11.23
CA LEU A 135 8.48 -1.32 12.03
C LEU A 135 8.95 -0.30 13.08
N ALA A 136 10.25 -0.27 13.38
CA ALA A 136 10.90 0.70 14.27
C ALA A 136 11.01 2.12 13.67
N LEU A 137 9.98 2.56 12.95
CA LEU A 137 9.80 3.95 12.48
C LEU A 137 9.15 4.81 13.58
N GLU A 138 9.52 4.59 14.84
CA GLU A 138 9.14 5.45 15.95
C GLU A 138 10.34 6.24 16.46
N GLY A 139 10.23 7.57 16.35
CA GLY A 139 10.73 8.52 17.34
C GLY A 139 12.24 8.77 17.37
N HIS A 140 12.69 9.73 16.57
CA HIS A 140 13.72 10.68 16.99
C HIS A 140 13.52 12.03 16.31
#